data_AF-U6DVQ5-F1
#
_entry.id   AF-U6DVQ5-F1
#
_cell.length_a   1.000
_cell.length_b   1.000
_cell.length_c   1.000
_cell.angle_alpha   90.00
_cell.angle_beta   90.00
_cell.angle_gamma   90.00
#
_symmetry.space_group_name_H-M   'P 1'
#
loop_
_entity.id
_entity.type
_entity.pdbx_description
1 polymer ?
#
loop_
_entity_poly.entity_id
_entity_poly.type
_entity_poly.pdbx_seq_one_letter_code
_entity_poly.pdbx_strand_id
1 'polypeptide(L)'
;MGGTSSTRRVTFEADENENITVVKGIRLSENVIDRMKETSPSGSKSQRHSVSDEELKRRVAEELALEQARKESENQKRLKQGKELERERAFANEQLTRAILRERISSEEERAKAKHL
;
A
#
# COMPACT_ATOMS: atom_id res chain seq x y z
N MET A 1 20.45 -15.65 58.21
CA MET A 1 19.42 -16.24 57.31
C MET A 1 20.05 -16.46 55.94
N GLY A 2 19.86 -17.66 55.38
CA GLY A 2 20.76 -18.26 54.40
C GLY A 2 20.66 -17.68 52.99
N GLY A 3 21.78 -17.16 52.49
CA GLY A 3 21.97 -16.81 51.09
C GLY A 3 22.35 -18.05 50.29
N THR A 4 21.39 -18.67 49.63
CA THR A 4 21.67 -19.67 48.59
C THR A 4 21.92 -18.93 47.29
N SER A 5 23.19 -18.72 46.91
CA SER A 5 23.54 -18.29 45.55
C SER A 5 23.29 -19.45 44.58
N SER A 6 22.03 -19.68 44.23
CA SER A 6 21.62 -20.68 43.24
C SER A 6 21.78 -20.08 41.86
N THR A 7 22.92 -20.32 41.21
CA THR A 7 23.18 -19.90 39.82
C THR A 7 22.40 -20.81 38.86
N ARG A 8 21.07 -20.64 38.80
CA ARG A 8 20.23 -21.35 37.84
C ARG A 8 20.31 -20.65 36.49
N ARG A 9 20.58 -21.43 35.44
CA ARG A 9 20.49 -20.94 34.07
C ARG A 9 19.01 -20.78 33.71
N VAL A 10 18.64 -19.60 33.24
CA VAL A 10 17.31 -19.27 32.74
C VAL A 10 17.47 -18.63 31.37
N THR A 11 16.55 -18.93 30.46
CA THR A 11 16.49 -18.36 29.12
C THR A 11 15.50 -17.20 29.14
N PHE A 12 15.91 -16.05 28.59
CA PHE A 12 15.05 -14.87 28.45
C PHE A 12 14.74 -14.67 26.96
N GLU A 13 13.50 -14.27 26.67
CA GLU A 13 13.12 -13.76 25.36
C GLU A 13 13.10 -12.23 25.45
N ALA A 14 13.63 -11.58 24.42
CA ALA A 14 13.60 -10.13 24.32
C ALA A 14 12.26 -9.67 23.73
N ASP A 15 11.87 -8.44 24.04
CA ASP A 15 10.68 -7.83 23.43
C ASP A 15 10.92 -7.43 21.96
N GLU A 16 9.92 -6.81 21.32
CA GLU A 16 9.97 -6.34 19.92
C GLU A 16 11.06 -5.29 19.68
N ASN A 17 11.62 -4.70 20.75
CA ASN A 17 12.71 -3.74 20.71
C ASN A 17 14.03 -4.34 21.20
N GLU A 18 14.12 -5.67 21.25
CA GLU A 18 15.29 -6.45 21.69
C GLU A 18 15.74 -6.13 23.13
N ASN A 19 14.85 -5.60 23.98
CA ASN A 19 15.16 -5.32 25.37
C ASN A 19 14.83 -6.51 26.29
N ILE A 20 15.65 -6.71 27.32
CA ILE A 20 15.42 -7.68 28.40
C ILE A 20 15.38 -6.93 29.72
N THR A 21 14.30 -7.10 30.49
CA THR A 21 14.15 -6.50 31.82
C THR A 21 14.19 -7.58 32.90
N VAL A 22 15.05 -7.38 33.91
CA VAL A 22 15.17 -8.30 35.06
C VAL A 22 14.98 -7.50 36.35
N VAL A 23 13.97 -7.86 37.15
CA VAL A 23 13.69 -7.18 38.42
C VAL A 23 14.15 -8.04 39.59
N LYS A 24 15.07 -7.50 40.40
CA LYS A 24 15.64 -8.19 41.56
C LYS A 24 14.67 -8.13 42.76
N GLY A 25 14.37 -9.28 43.35
CA GLY A 25 13.67 -9.37 44.65
C GLY A 25 12.14 -9.40 44.59
N ILE A 26 11.53 -9.40 43.40
CA ILE A 26 10.09 -9.58 43.26
C ILE A 26 9.77 -11.06 43.06
N ARG A 27 8.84 -11.58 43.86
CA ARG A 27 8.31 -12.94 43.72
C ARG A 27 6.89 -12.85 43.17
N LEU A 28 6.64 -13.54 42.06
CA LEU A 28 5.30 -13.63 41.47
C LEU A 28 4.43 -14.60 42.29
N SER A 29 3.11 -14.35 42.29
CA SER A 29 2.15 -15.30 42.87
C SER A 29 2.02 -16.55 41.99
N GLU A 30 1.61 -17.66 42.59
CA GLU A 30 1.41 -18.94 41.88
C GLU A 30 0.44 -18.77 40.69
N ASN A 31 -0.65 -18.03 40.87
CA ASN A 31 -1.62 -17.72 39.80
C ASN A 31 -1.00 -16.91 38.63
N VAL A 32 0.03 -16.10 38.86
CA VAL A 32 0.74 -15.38 37.79
C VAL A 32 1.74 -16.31 37.10
N ILE A 33 2.45 -17.14 37.89
CA ILE A 33 3.42 -18.11 37.38
C ILE A 33 2.73 -19.14 36.47
N ASP A 34 1.58 -19.67 36.86
CA ASP A 34 0.87 -20.66 36.05
C ASP A 34 0.36 -20.07 34.74
N ARG A 35 -0.14 -18.83 34.76
CA ARG A 35 -0.49 -18.11 33.52
C ARG A 35 0.73 -17.89 32.61
N MET A 36 1.89 -17.54 33.16
CA MET A 36 3.12 -17.38 32.36
C MET A 36 3.64 -18.72 31.80
N LYS A 37 3.43 -19.81 32.53
CA LYS A 37 3.73 -21.17 32.06
C LYS A 37 2.77 -21.64 30.97
N GLU A 38 1.48 -21.30 31.07
CA GLU A 38 0.48 -21.63 30.05
C GLU A 38 0.60 -20.74 28.80
N THR A 39 1.12 -19.52 28.92
CA THR A 39 1.52 -18.69 27.78
C THR A 39 2.84 -19.14 27.16
N SER A 40 3.60 -20.03 27.83
CA SER A 40 4.72 -20.71 27.18
C SER A 40 4.13 -21.72 26.19
N PRO A 41 4.59 -21.80 24.93
CA PRO A 41 4.01 -22.68 23.93
C PRO A 41 4.46 -24.13 24.17
N SER A 42 4.19 -24.70 25.34
CA SER A 42 4.19 -26.15 25.50
C SER A 42 2.88 -26.65 24.90
N GLY A 43 2.99 -27.21 23.70
CA GLY A 43 1.86 -27.56 22.86
C GLY A 43 0.80 -28.42 23.55
N SER A 44 -0.46 -28.04 23.37
CA SER A 44 -1.42 -28.86 22.62
C SER A 44 -2.82 -28.20 22.60
N LYS A 45 -3.43 -28.21 21.41
CA LYS A 45 -4.86 -27.92 21.11
C LYS A 45 -5.30 -26.45 21.02
N SER A 46 -4.73 -25.71 20.06
CA SER A 46 -5.50 -24.67 19.37
C SER A 46 -6.32 -25.29 18.24
N GLN A 47 -7.50 -25.79 18.58
CA GLN A 47 -8.59 -25.92 17.62
C GLN A 47 -9.00 -24.49 17.23
N ARG A 48 -8.31 -23.89 16.25
CA ARG A 48 -8.74 -22.72 15.47
C ARG A 48 -7.74 -22.51 14.32
N HIS A 49 -8.02 -23.21 13.23
CA HIS A 49 -7.61 -22.82 11.86
C HIS A 49 -6.09 -22.74 11.67
N SER A 50 -5.42 -23.89 11.61
CA SER A 50 -4.18 -23.99 10.85
C SER A 50 -4.56 -23.73 9.39
N VAL A 51 -4.56 -22.46 8.97
CA VAL A 51 -4.56 -22.12 7.54
C VAL A 51 -3.32 -22.83 7.01
N SER A 52 -3.53 -23.87 6.20
CA SER A 52 -2.41 -24.66 5.69
C SER A 52 -1.46 -23.73 4.94
N ASP A 53 -0.15 -23.99 4.96
CA ASP A 53 0.83 -23.20 4.21
C ASP A 53 0.43 -23.06 2.72
N GLU A 54 -0.25 -24.07 2.18
CA GLU A 54 -0.80 -24.06 0.82
C GLU A 54 -1.99 -23.09 0.66
N GLU A 55 -2.87 -22.99 1.66
CA GLU A 55 -3.95 -22.01 1.63
C GLU A 55 -3.44 -20.57 1.82
N LEU A 56 -2.39 -20.38 2.63
CA LEU A 56 -1.69 -19.09 2.75
C LEU A 56 -1.04 -18.68 1.42
N LYS A 57 -0.27 -19.58 0.79
CA LYS A 57 0.30 -19.34 -0.55
C LYS A 57 -0.77 -19.04 -1.59
N ARG A 58 -1.88 -19.76 -1.56
CA ARG A 58 -3.00 -19.54 -2.48
C ARG A 58 -3.60 -18.15 -2.33
N ARG A 59 -3.81 -17.68 -1.10
CA ARG A 59 -4.32 -16.33 -0.83
C ARG A 59 -3.35 -15.25 -1.31
N VAL A 60 -2.06 -15.42 -1.07
CA VAL A 60 -1.03 -14.48 -1.55
C VAL A 60 -1.01 -14.43 -3.09
N ALA A 61 -1.08 -15.58 -3.76
CA ALA A 61 -1.11 -15.63 -5.21
C ALA A 61 -2.40 -15.00 -5.79
N GLU A 62 -3.54 -15.23 -5.15
CA GLU A 62 -4.83 -14.62 -5.53
C GLU A 62 -4.82 -13.11 -5.33
N GLU A 63 -4.28 -12.62 -4.20
CA GLU A 63 -4.15 -11.20 -3.91
C GLU A 63 -3.22 -10.49 -4.92
N LEU A 64 -2.07 -11.11 -5.25
CA LEU A 64 -1.16 -10.61 -6.27
C LEU A 64 -1.82 -10.58 -7.67
N ALA A 65 -2.59 -11.61 -8.03
CA ALA A 65 -3.29 -11.65 -9.31
C ALA A 65 -4.35 -10.55 -9.40
N LEU A 66 -5.11 -10.31 -8.32
CA LEU A 66 -6.09 -9.24 -8.26
C LEU A 66 -5.42 -7.86 -8.34
N GLU A 67 -4.28 -7.66 -7.67
CA GLU A 67 -3.53 -6.42 -7.73
C GLU A 67 -2.97 -6.16 -9.14
N GLN A 68 -2.43 -7.19 -9.81
CA GLN A 68 -2.00 -7.10 -11.20
C GLN A 68 -3.16 -6.73 -12.14
N ALA A 69 -4.29 -7.42 -12.02
CA ALA A 69 -5.48 -7.13 -12.82
C ALA A 69 -5.98 -5.68 -12.60
N ARG A 70 -5.94 -5.19 -11.36
CA ARG A 70 -6.29 -3.80 -11.02
C ARG A 70 -5.32 -2.81 -11.69
N LYS A 71 -4.02 -3.08 -11.63
CA LYS A 71 -2.98 -2.23 -12.23
C LYS A 71 -3.10 -2.19 -13.75
N GLU A 72 -3.35 -3.32 -14.40
CA GLU A 72 -3.58 -3.40 -15.85
C GLU A 72 -4.85 -2.65 -16.26
N SER A 73 -5.93 -2.80 -15.50
CA SER A 73 -7.19 -2.07 -15.71
C SER A 73 -6.99 -0.55 -15.59
N GLU A 74 -6.24 -0.10 -14.59
CA GLU A 74 -5.90 1.31 -14.42
C GLU A 74 -5.06 1.83 -15.58
N ASN A 75 -4.04 1.08 -16.01
CA ASN A 75 -3.22 1.44 -17.16
C ASN A 75 -4.03 1.52 -18.45
N GLN A 76 -4.97 0.60 -18.67
CA GLN A 76 -5.89 0.67 -19.81
C GLN A 76 -6.77 1.93 -19.74
N LYS A 77 -7.30 2.28 -18.57
CA LYS A 77 -8.10 3.50 -18.39
C LYS A 77 -7.26 4.75 -18.70
N ARG A 78 -6.05 4.84 -18.15
CA ARG A 78 -5.11 5.95 -18.42
C ARG A 78 -4.77 6.05 -19.90
N LEU A 79 -4.53 4.92 -20.57
CA LEU A 79 -4.23 4.90 -22.01
C LEU A 79 -5.42 5.36 -22.86
N LYS A 80 -6.64 4.94 -22.52
CA LYS A 80 -7.86 5.39 -23.20
C LYS A 80 -8.09 6.88 -23.02
N GLN A 81 -7.97 7.38 -21.79
CA GLN A 81 -8.07 8.81 -21.47
C GLN A 81 -7.01 9.63 -22.22
N GLY A 82 -5.76 9.16 -22.26
CA GLY A 82 -4.69 9.82 -23.01
C GLY A 82 -5.01 9.96 -24.50
N LYS A 83 -5.53 8.90 -25.13
CA LYS A 83 -5.96 8.92 -26.54
C LYS A 83 -7.13 9.87 -26.79
N GLU A 84 -8.06 9.98 -25.85
CA GLU A 84 -9.20 10.89 -25.96
C GLU A 84 -8.75 12.36 -25.85
N LEU A 85 -7.91 12.67 -24.87
CA LEU A 85 -7.31 14.00 -24.70
C LEU A 85 -6.46 14.39 -25.92
N GLU A 86 -5.73 13.46 -26.52
CA GLU A 86 -4.96 13.70 -27.73
C GLU A 86 -5.87 14.07 -28.92
N ARG A 87 -6.99 13.35 -29.10
CA ARG A 87 -7.99 13.67 -30.13
C ARG A 87 -8.63 15.03 -29.90
N GLU A 88 -9.01 15.35 -28.67
CA GLU A 88 -9.57 16.64 -28.32
C GLU A 88 -8.58 17.77 -28.59
N ARG A 89 -7.32 17.59 -28.21
CA ARG A 89 -6.24 18.55 -28.49
C ARG A 89 -6.03 18.74 -29.99
N ALA A 90 -6.08 17.67 -30.79
CA ALA A 90 -5.97 17.75 -32.24
C ALA A 90 -7.14 18.54 -32.85
N PHE A 91 -8.37 18.25 -32.43
CA PHE A 91 -9.56 18.98 -32.85
C PHE A 91 -9.48 20.47 -32.47
N ALA A 92 -9.12 20.78 -31.23
CA ALA A 92 -8.95 22.16 -30.77
C ALA A 92 -7.89 22.93 -31.56
N ASN A 93 -6.75 22.28 -31.85
CA ASN A 93 -5.70 22.87 -32.70
C ASN A 93 -6.19 23.13 -34.12
N GLU A 94 -6.96 22.22 -34.70
CA GLU A 94 -7.54 22.42 -36.02
C GLU A 94 -8.52 23.61 -36.02
N GLN A 95 -9.40 23.67 -35.02
CA GLN A 95 -10.35 24.78 -34.86
C GLN A 95 -9.63 26.13 -34.69
N LEU A 96 -8.58 26.17 -33.85
CA LEU A 96 -7.75 27.35 -33.66
C LEU A 96 -7.10 27.79 -34.99
N THR A 97 -6.54 26.83 -35.74
CA THR A 97 -5.93 27.10 -37.05
C THR A 97 -6.94 27.69 -38.02
N ARG A 98 -8.16 27.12 -38.09
CA ARG A 98 -9.25 27.62 -38.93
C ARG A 98 -9.69 29.03 -38.51
N ALA A 99 -9.80 29.29 -37.21
CA ALA A 99 -10.19 30.59 -36.67
C ALA A 99 -9.16 31.67 -37.02
N ILE A 100 -7.86 31.39 -36.85
CA ILE A 100 -6.77 32.31 -37.19
C ILE A 100 -6.81 32.67 -38.69
N LEU A 101 -7.02 31.67 -39.56
CA LEU A 101 -7.11 31.92 -41.01
C LEU A 101 -8.32 32.81 -41.34
N ARG A 102 -9.49 32.52 -40.74
CA ARG A 102 -10.69 33.33 -40.92
C ARG A 102 -10.49 34.77 -40.46
N GLU A 103 -9.86 34.96 -39.29
CA GLU A 103 -9.57 36.28 -38.75
C GLU A 103 -8.62 37.07 -39.65
N ARG A 104 -7.57 36.43 -40.18
CA ARG A 104 -6.64 37.07 -41.13
C ARG A 104 -7.36 37.52 -42.39
N ILE A 105 -8.19 36.66 -42.99
CA ILE A 105 -8.95 36.99 -44.19
C ILE A 105 -9.91 38.16 -43.91
N SER A 106 -10.67 38.09 -42.81
CA SER A 106 -11.59 39.17 -42.42
C SER A 106 -10.87 40.50 -42.20
N SER A 107 -9.71 40.47 -41.52
CA SER A 107 -8.90 41.66 -41.27
C SER A 107 -8.33 42.26 -42.55
N GLU A 108 -7.94 41.41 -43.51
CA GLU A 108 -7.44 41.85 -44.80
C GLU A 108 -8.55 42.44 -45.68
N GLU A 109 -9.73 41.82 -45.68
CA GLU A 109 -10.92 42.32 -46.39
C GLU A 109 -11.37 43.68 -45.85
N GLU A 110 -11.42 43.86 -44.52
CA GLU A 110 -11.71 45.15 -43.90
C GLU A 110 -10.67 46.22 -44.27
N ARG A 111 -9.38 45.87 -44.26
CA ARG A 111 -8.31 46.79 -44.71
C ARG A 111 -8.45 47.17 -46.18
N ALA A 112 -8.84 46.24 -47.04
CA ALA A 112 -9.07 46.52 -48.46
C ALA A 112 -10.27 47.46 -48.64
N LYS A 113 -11.40 47.19 -47.96
CA LYS A 113 -12.58 48.07 -47.97
C LYS A 113 -12.26 49.49 -47.49
N ALA A 114 -11.51 49.62 -46.39
CA ALA A 114 -11.11 50.91 -45.84
C ALA A 114 -10.20 51.73 -46.78
N LYS A 115 -9.47 51.10 -47.71
CA LYS A 115 -8.66 51.79 -48.73
C LYS A 115 -9.48 52.26 -49.94
N HIS A 116 -10.69 51.72 -50.12
CA HIS A 116 -11.59 52.05 -51.21
C HIS A 116 -12.73 53.01 -50.80
N LEU A 117 -12.74 53.46 -49.53
CA LEU A 117 -13.50 54.61 -49.03
C LEU A 117 -12.63 55.87 -49.02
#